data_AF-A0A3M7NZ59-F1
#
_entry.id   AF-A0A3M7NZ59-F1
#
_cell.length_a   1.000
_cell.length_b   1.000
_cell.length_c   1.000
_cell.angle_alpha   90.00
_cell.angle_beta   90.00
_cell.angle_gamma   90.00
#
_symmetry.space_group_name_H-M   'P 1'
#
loop_
_entity.id
_entity.type
_entity.pdbx_description
1 polymer ?
#
loop_
_entity_poly.entity_id
_entity_poly.type
_entity_poly.pdbx_seq_one_letter_code
_entity_poly.pdbx_strand_id
1 'polypeptide(L)'
;MASKSLFGLLSLLLLAGGIIFMFFILLAGAVDGYPVNRFYFLEADTSNIPNALLVSRWTYWNVCGKDGSRTVCGDKHYENVRPAFPLDPPSHREFNTHVNVPANVFAICTRLGAYLSSFFAILAFFFQTIQASLMTAAYTKGRNNFRHNGQSAHVGSYAFGFQWAAFTCFFLATIFLCIGGSSGRQTKVQSSAPRKSFFRVKRSKSTRSRGSFIDGTNKEYS
;
A
#
# COMPACT_ATOMS: atom_id res chain seq x y z
N MET A 1 7.83 13.01 22.66
CA MET A 1 8.04 13.15 21.20
C MET A 1 8.72 11.90 20.62
N ALA A 2 9.76 11.36 21.26
CA ALA A 2 10.45 10.14 20.82
C ALA A 2 9.56 8.89 20.66
N SER A 3 8.66 8.60 21.60
CA SER A 3 7.78 7.41 21.51
C SER A 3 6.78 7.49 20.35
N LYS A 4 6.36 8.69 19.94
CA LYS A 4 5.36 8.88 18.86
C LYS A 4 5.97 8.66 17.48
N SER A 5 7.18 9.16 17.25
CA SER A 5 7.95 8.87 16.04
C SER A 5 8.31 7.40 15.93
N LEU A 6 8.50 6.71 17.06
CA LEU A 6 8.79 5.27 17.09
C LEU A 6 7.59 4.44 16.62
N PHE A 7 6.37 4.72 17.08
CA PHE A 7 5.17 4.00 16.61
C PHE A 7 4.87 4.25 15.13
N GLY A 8 5.08 5.47 14.65
CA GLY A 8 4.96 5.78 13.22
C GLY A 8 5.98 5.05 12.36
N LEU A 9 7.25 5.01 12.79
CA LEU A 9 8.32 4.30 12.10
C LEU A 9 8.12 2.77 12.11
N LEU A 10 7.69 2.22 13.25
CA LEU A 10 7.35 0.80 13.36
C LEU A 10 6.18 0.42 12.44
N SER A 11 5.15 1.25 12.37
CA SER A 11 4.05 1.04 11.45
C SER A 11 4.49 1.06 9.99
N LEU A 12 5.39 1.97 9.62
CA LEU A 12 5.93 2.05 8.25
C LEU A 12 6.74 0.81 7.89
N LEU A 13 7.55 0.30 8.82
CA LEU A 13 8.30 -0.93 8.63
C LEU A 13 7.39 -2.15 8.49
N LEU A 14 6.34 -2.24 9.31
CA LEU A 14 5.34 -3.32 9.20
C LEU A 14 4.57 -3.25 7.89
N LEU A 15 4.22 -2.04 7.44
CA LEU A 15 3.54 -1.84 6.16
C LEU A 15 4.45 -2.21 4.98
N ALA A 16 5.72 -1.80 5.01
CA ALA A 16 6.71 -2.20 4.02
C ALA A 16 6.94 -3.71 4.01
N GLY A 17 7.02 -4.35 5.19
CA GLY A 17 7.10 -5.81 5.32
C GLY A 17 5.90 -6.53 4.72
N GLY A 18 4.68 -6.04 4.98
CA GLY A 18 3.45 -6.57 4.37
C GLY A 18 3.46 -6.48 2.84
N ILE A 19 3.95 -5.37 2.28
CA ILE A 19 4.10 -5.19 0.83
C ILE A 19 5.12 -6.18 0.26
N ILE A 20 6.24 -6.40 0.95
CA ILE A 20 7.26 -7.37 0.52
C ILE A 20 6.71 -8.80 0.51
N PHE A 21 5.94 -9.19 1.53
CA PHE A 21 5.29 -10.51 1.54
C PHE A 21 4.31 -10.68 0.37
N MET A 22 3.55 -9.64 0.03
CA MET A 22 2.70 -9.65 -1.16
C MET A 22 3.50 -9.74 -2.44
N PHE A 23 4.62 -9.02 -2.53
CA PHE A 23 5.51 -9.09 -3.68
C PHE A 23 6.05 -10.51 -3.89
N PHE A 24 6.43 -11.23 -2.83
CA PHE A 24 6.84 -12.63 -2.95
C PHE A 24 5.73 -13.56 -3.43
N ILE A 25 4.49 -13.32 -3.02
CA ILE A 25 3.33 -14.06 -3.54
C ILE A 25 3.14 -13.78 -5.03
N LEU A 26 3.32 -12.53 -5.47
CA LEU A 26 3.26 -12.18 -6.88
C LEU A 26 4.41 -12.79 -7.69
N LEU A 27 5.62 -12.96 -7.14
CA LEU A 27 6.69 -13.59 -7.91
C LEU A 27 6.53 -15.12 -8.05
N ALA A 28 5.60 -15.72 -7.29
CA ALA A 28 5.30 -17.15 -7.36
C ALA A 28 4.86 -17.57 -8.77
N GLY A 29 5.63 -18.46 -9.41
CA GLY A 29 5.37 -18.94 -10.77
C GLY A 29 5.84 -18.01 -11.90
N ALA A 30 6.40 -16.84 -11.57
CA ALA A 30 7.04 -15.95 -12.56
C ALA A 30 8.57 -16.08 -12.59
N VAL A 31 9.17 -16.64 -11.53
CA VAL A 31 10.62 -16.77 -11.37
C VAL A 31 10.99 -18.20 -10.99
N ASP A 32 11.85 -18.84 -11.78
CA ASP A 32 12.31 -20.22 -11.56
C ASP A 32 13.43 -20.37 -10.51
N GLY A 33 13.90 -19.24 -9.99
CA GLY A 33 14.95 -19.14 -8.97
C GLY A 33 14.51 -19.58 -7.57
N TYR A 34 15.46 -20.16 -6.82
CA TYR A 34 15.27 -20.48 -5.40
C TYR A 34 15.34 -19.19 -4.56
N PRO A 35 14.45 -18.97 -3.56
CA PRO A 35 13.44 -19.89 -3.01
C PRO A 35 12.02 -19.74 -3.59
N VAL A 36 11.80 -18.80 -4.52
CA VAL A 36 10.46 -18.41 -5.00
C VAL A 36 9.75 -19.52 -5.80
N ASN A 37 10.53 -20.38 -6.46
CA ASN A 37 10.06 -21.57 -7.17
C ASN A 37 9.43 -22.68 -6.29
N ARG A 38 9.14 -22.38 -5.03
CA ARG A 38 8.39 -23.26 -4.11
C ARG A 38 7.09 -22.64 -3.64
N PHE A 39 6.78 -21.43 -4.08
CA PHE A 39 5.57 -20.73 -3.66
C PHE A 39 4.43 -21.14 -4.60
N TYR A 40 3.44 -21.82 -4.05
CA TYR A 40 2.23 -22.24 -4.74
C TYR A 40 1.07 -22.26 -3.75
N PHE A 41 -0.16 -22.16 -4.23
CA PHE A 41 -1.36 -22.22 -3.41
C PHE A 41 -1.91 -23.64 -3.29
N LEU A 42 -1.98 -24.37 -4.40
CA LEU A 42 -2.50 -25.74 -4.44
C LEU A 42 -1.57 -26.62 -5.27
N GLU A 43 -1.37 -27.85 -4.83
CA GLU A 43 -0.74 -28.93 -5.57
C GLU A 43 -1.76 -30.07 -5.62
N ALA A 44 -2.06 -30.60 -6.80
CA ALA A 44 -2.92 -31.77 -6.96
C ALA A 44 -2.41 -32.69 -8.07
N ASP A 45 -2.61 -33.98 -7.88
CA ASP A 45 -2.44 -34.98 -8.92
C ASP A 45 -3.57 -34.85 -9.94
N THR A 46 -3.21 -34.51 -11.18
CA THR A 46 -4.15 -34.29 -12.28
C THR A 46 -3.99 -35.33 -13.39
N SER A 47 -3.31 -36.45 -13.13
CA SER A 47 -3.10 -37.56 -14.07
C SER A 47 -4.40 -38.14 -14.67
N ASN A 48 -5.49 -38.09 -13.92
CA ASN A 48 -6.82 -38.58 -14.35
C ASN A 48 -7.62 -37.54 -15.17
N ILE A 49 -7.04 -36.37 -15.47
CA ILE A 49 -7.70 -35.30 -16.24
C ILE A 49 -7.10 -35.28 -17.66
N PRO A 50 -7.91 -35.46 -18.72
CA PRO A 50 -7.40 -35.41 -20.08
C PRO A 50 -6.81 -34.02 -20.39
N ASN A 51 -5.66 -33.99 -21.06
CA ASN A 51 -4.89 -32.77 -21.39
C ASN A 51 -4.29 -32.00 -20.20
N ALA A 52 -4.27 -32.57 -18.99
CA ALA A 52 -3.59 -31.98 -17.83
C ALA A 52 -2.20 -32.61 -17.60
N LEU A 53 -1.34 -31.89 -16.87
CA LEU A 53 -0.06 -32.44 -16.38
C LEU A 53 -0.33 -33.55 -15.35
N LEU A 54 0.65 -34.42 -15.10
CA LEU A 54 0.54 -35.48 -14.08
C LEU A 54 0.34 -34.87 -12.67
N VAL A 55 1.08 -33.82 -12.35
CA VAL A 55 0.94 -33.06 -11.10
C VAL A 55 0.91 -31.58 -11.44
N SER A 56 -0.16 -30.90 -11.03
CA SER A 56 -0.37 -29.48 -11.27
C SER A 56 -0.23 -28.68 -9.97
N ARG A 57 0.51 -27.58 -10.05
CA ARG A 57 0.71 -26.58 -8.99
C ARG A 57 0.13 -25.25 -9.44
N TRP A 58 -0.87 -24.76 -8.71
CA TRP A 58 -1.46 -23.45 -8.93
C TRP A 58 -0.62 -22.38 -8.23
N THR A 59 -0.03 -21.50 -9.03
CA THR A 59 0.67 -20.28 -8.59
C THR A 59 -0.25 -19.07 -8.77
N TYR A 60 0.22 -17.86 -8.43
CA TYR A 60 -0.62 -16.66 -8.57
C TYR A 60 -0.98 -16.37 -10.03
N TRP A 61 -0.07 -16.66 -10.97
CA TRP A 61 -0.25 -16.33 -12.38
C TRP A 61 -0.59 -17.52 -13.27
N ASN A 62 -0.18 -18.73 -12.90
CA ASN A 62 -0.34 -19.88 -13.77
C ASN A 62 -0.46 -21.22 -13.04
N VAL A 63 -0.88 -22.25 -13.77
CA VAL A 63 -0.87 -23.65 -13.36
C VAL A 63 0.35 -24.31 -13.99
N CYS A 64 1.27 -24.77 -13.15
CA CYS A 64 2.57 -25.30 -13.59
C CYS A 64 2.81 -26.72 -13.10
N GLY A 65 3.79 -27.40 -13.71
CA GLY A 65 4.20 -28.74 -13.29
C GLY A 65 5.05 -28.75 -12.02
N LYS A 66 5.36 -29.96 -11.54
CA LYS A 66 6.26 -30.22 -10.43
C LYS A 66 7.43 -31.08 -10.89
N ASP A 67 8.64 -30.64 -10.60
CA ASP A 67 9.85 -31.45 -10.70
C ASP A 67 10.54 -31.50 -9.33
N GLY A 68 10.44 -32.66 -8.67
CA GLY A 68 10.88 -32.84 -7.28
C GLY A 68 10.24 -31.84 -6.32
N SER A 69 11.03 -30.87 -5.82
CA SER A 69 10.55 -29.82 -4.92
C SER A 69 10.21 -28.50 -5.63
N ARG A 70 10.61 -28.34 -6.89
CA ARG A 70 10.52 -27.09 -7.65
C ARG A 70 9.23 -27.03 -8.48
N THR A 71 8.63 -25.86 -8.58
CA THR A 71 7.61 -25.54 -9.59
C THR A 71 8.31 -25.31 -10.92
N VAL A 72 7.88 -26.01 -11.97
CA VAL A 72 8.41 -25.82 -13.33
C VAL A 72 7.24 -25.49 -14.24
N CYS A 73 7.21 -24.25 -14.71
CA CYS A 73 6.31 -23.79 -15.76
C CYS A 73 7.06 -24.03 -17.08
N GLY A 74 6.53 -24.83 -18.00
CA GLY A 74 7.27 -25.21 -19.20
C GLY A 74 7.43 -24.06 -20.20
N ASP A 75 8.19 -24.31 -21.27
CA ASP A 75 8.57 -23.28 -22.26
C ASP A 75 7.44 -22.89 -23.22
N LYS A 76 6.22 -23.41 -23.03
CA LYS A 76 5.11 -23.17 -23.95
C LYS A 76 4.54 -21.76 -23.78
N HIS A 77 4.00 -21.21 -24.87
CA HIS A 77 3.52 -19.83 -24.95
C HIS A 77 2.41 -19.45 -23.97
N TYR A 78 1.66 -20.44 -23.45
CA TYR A 78 0.60 -20.25 -22.46
C TYR A 78 1.06 -20.57 -21.01
N GLU A 79 2.28 -21.06 -20.83
CA GLU A 79 2.86 -21.44 -19.53
C GLU A 79 3.73 -20.31 -18.95
N ASN A 80 4.23 -19.41 -19.79
CA ASN A 80 5.04 -18.25 -19.41
C ASN A 80 4.20 -16.99 -19.15
N VAL A 81 4.36 -16.40 -17.96
CA VAL A 81 3.74 -15.12 -17.61
C VAL A 81 4.42 -14.01 -18.39
N ARG A 82 3.68 -13.35 -19.29
CA ARG A 82 4.16 -12.15 -19.97
C ARG A 82 3.73 -10.94 -19.17
N PRO A 83 4.61 -9.93 -18.97
CA PRO A 83 4.15 -8.66 -18.44
C PRO A 83 3.04 -8.14 -19.36
N ALA A 84 1.94 -7.66 -18.77
CA ALA A 84 0.96 -6.91 -19.52
C ALA A 84 1.68 -5.74 -20.19
N PHE A 85 1.41 -5.50 -21.47
CA PHE A 85 2.04 -4.40 -22.19
C PHE A 85 1.82 -3.11 -21.41
N PRO A 86 2.88 -2.31 -21.16
CA PRO A 86 2.72 -1.05 -20.45
C PRO A 86 1.75 -0.17 -21.25
N LEU A 87 0.90 0.55 -20.53
CA LEU A 87 -0.05 1.49 -21.12
C LEU A 87 0.77 2.64 -21.71
N ASP A 88 1.13 2.50 -22.98
CA ASP A 88 2.03 3.40 -23.71
C ASP A 88 1.29 4.00 -24.91
N PRO A 89 0.51 5.08 -24.70
CA PRO A 89 -0.28 5.73 -25.73
C PRO A 89 0.47 6.10 -27.02
N PRO A 90 1.72 6.62 -26.97
CA PRO A 90 2.47 6.96 -28.18
C PRO A 90 3.05 5.74 -28.90
N SER A 91 2.96 4.53 -28.34
CA SER A 91 3.38 3.32 -29.04
C SER A 91 2.53 3.08 -30.29
N HIS A 92 3.17 2.54 -31.32
CA HIS A 92 2.54 2.07 -32.56
C HIS A 92 1.50 0.97 -32.34
N ARG A 93 1.43 0.39 -31.14
CA ARG A 93 0.51 -0.71 -30.78
C ARG A 93 -0.78 -0.25 -30.11
N GLU A 94 -0.82 0.98 -29.63
CA GLU A 94 -1.97 1.54 -28.91
C GLU A 94 -2.60 2.67 -29.73
N PHE A 95 -2.15 3.93 -29.57
CA PHE A 95 -2.81 5.09 -30.19
C PHE A 95 -1.95 5.86 -31.20
N ASN A 96 -0.66 5.54 -31.33
CA ASN A 96 0.28 6.19 -32.28
C ASN A 96 0.15 7.73 -32.32
N THR A 97 -0.07 8.34 -31.16
CA THR A 97 -0.37 9.77 -31.04
C THR A 97 0.38 10.39 -29.87
N HIS A 98 0.93 11.58 -30.10
CA HIS A 98 1.55 12.41 -29.07
C HIS A 98 0.65 13.60 -28.67
N VAL A 99 -0.53 13.73 -29.28
CA VAL A 99 -1.44 14.86 -29.09
C VAL A 99 -2.50 14.49 -28.06
N ASN A 100 -2.76 15.36 -27.08
CA ASN A 100 -3.73 15.15 -25.98
C ASN A 100 -3.44 13.95 -25.04
N VAL A 101 -2.23 13.37 -25.06
CA VAL A 101 -1.81 12.40 -24.03
C VAL A 101 -1.42 13.16 -22.76
N PRO A 102 -2.10 12.95 -21.62
CA PRO A 102 -1.74 13.65 -20.39
C PRO A 102 -0.34 13.22 -19.94
N ALA A 103 0.64 14.12 -20.00
CA ALA A 103 2.03 13.85 -19.60
C ALA A 103 2.19 13.46 -18.12
N ASN A 104 1.13 13.64 -17.32
CA ASN A 104 1.18 13.66 -15.86
C ASN A 104 0.04 12.84 -15.20
N VAL A 105 -0.37 11.72 -15.79
CA VAL A 105 -1.36 10.82 -15.15
C VAL A 105 -0.91 10.42 -13.73
N PHE A 106 0.40 10.28 -13.51
CA PHE A 106 0.98 9.90 -12.21
C PHE A 106 1.30 11.08 -11.26
N ALA A 107 1.25 12.33 -11.72
CA ALA A 107 1.67 13.49 -10.89
C ALA A 107 0.63 13.88 -9.84
N ILE A 108 -0.65 13.53 -10.06
CA ILE A 108 -1.79 13.87 -9.18
C ILE A 108 -1.66 13.20 -7.80
N CYS A 109 -0.92 12.09 -7.71
CA CYS A 109 -0.74 11.32 -6.48
C CYS A 109 0.20 11.98 -5.44
N THR A 110 0.99 12.98 -5.83
CA THR A 110 2.08 13.49 -4.98
C THR A 110 1.67 14.61 -4.00
N ARG A 111 0.57 15.34 -4.26
CA ARG A 111 0.21 16.53 -3.48
C ARG A 111 -0.99 16.34 -2.54
N LEU A 112 -1.89 15.42 -2.87
CA LEU A 112 -3.06 15.06 -2.05
C LEU A 112 -2.88 13.74 -1.27
N GLY A 113 -1.71 13.10 -1.44
CA GLY A 113 -1.46 11.73 -1.02
C GLY A 113 -1.59 11.50 0.48
N ALA A 114 -1.16 12.43 1.33
CA ALA A 114 -1.12 12.18 2.77
C ALA A 114 -2.50 12.01 3.43
N TYR A 115 -3.52 12.77 3.00
CA TYR A 115 -4.88 12.66 3.53
C TYR A 115 -5.68 11.55 2.88
N LEU A 116 -5.47 11.33 1.58
CA LEU A 116 -6.11 10.24 0.84
C LEU A 116 -5.59 8.87 1.32
N SER A 117 -4.30 8.76 1.66
CA SER A 117 -3.66 7.49 2.01
C SER A 117 -4.27 6.79 3.22
N SER A 118 -4.72 7.52 4.25
CA SER A 118 -5.22 6.89 5.48
C SER A 118 -6.57 6.20 5.29
N PHE A 119 -7.48 6.80 4.52
CA PHE A 119 -8.76 6.18 4.16
C PHE A 119 -8.55 4.99 3.23
N PHE A 120 -7.69 5.15 2.23
CA PHE A 120 -7.33 4.07 1.30
C PHE A 120 -6.62 2.90 2.00
N ALA A 121 -5.84 3.15 3.06
CA ALA A 121 -5.19 2.09 3.83
C ALA A 121 -6.19 1.21 4.60
N ILE A 122 -7.23 1.81 5.20
CA ILE A 122 -8.29 1.06 5.90
C ILE A 122 -9.12 0.26 4.88
N LEU A 123 -9.46 0.88 3.75
CA LEU A 123 -10.18 0.21 2.67
C LEU A 123 -9.36 -0.96 2.10
N ALA A 124 -8.06 -0.75 1.88
CA ALA A 124 -7.15 -1.79 1.41
C ALA A 124 -7.06 -2.95 2.39
N PHE A 125 -6.99 -2.68 3.70
CA PHE A 125 -6.99 -3.73 4.73
C PHE A 125 -8.27 -4.57 4.71
N PHE A 126 -9.43 -3.92 4.53
CA PHE A 126 -10.71 -4.63 4.44
C PHE A 126 -10.75 -5.58 3.23
N PHE A 127 -10.40 -5.10 2.04
CA PHE A 127 -10.34 -5.94 0.84
C PHE A 127 -9.28 -7.04 0.96
N GLN A 128 -8.14 -6.76 1.59
CA GLN A 128 -7.10 -7.75 1.82
C GLN A 128 -7.58 -8.91 2.71
N THR A 129 -8.40 -8.61 3.71
CA THR A 129 -8.97 -9.61 4.61
C THR A 129 -9.98 -10.50 3.89
N ILE A 130 -10.81 -9.89 3.04
CA ILE A 130 -11.78 -10.61 2.20
C ILE A 130 -11.04 -11.52 1.21
N GLN A 131 -10.02 -11.00 0.53
CA GLN A 131 -9.21 -11.78 -0.41
C GLN A 131 -8.54 -12.97 0.30
N ALA A 132 -7.90 -12.74 1.45
CA ALA A 132 -7.20 -13.79 2.18
C ALA A 132 -8.15 -14.91 2.64
N SER A 133 -9.35 -14.54 3.13
CA SER A 133 -10.37 -15.51 3.57
C SER A 133 -10.99 -16.28 2.40
N LEU A 134 -11.39 -15.60 1.32
CA LEU A 134 -11.93 -16.23 0.10
C LEU A 134 -10.93 -17.15 -0.57
N MET A 135 -9.67 -16.72 -0.74
CA MET A 135 -8.63 -17.56 -1.31
C MET A 135 -8.43 -18.82 -0.48
N THR A 136 -8.35 -18.69 0.84
CA THR A 136 -8.20 -19.85 1.74
C THR A 136 -9.38 -20.82 1.60
N ALA A 137 -10.61 -20.31 1.56
CA ALA A 137 -11.82 -21.13 1.37
C ALA A 137 -11.88 -21.81 -0.01
N ALA A 138 -11.59 -21.09 -1.09
CA ALA A 138 -11.62 -21.62 -2.45
C ALA A 138 -10.59 -22.74 -2.64
N TYR A 139 -9.35 -22.55 -2.19
CA TYR A 139 -8.29 -23.54 -2.36
C TYR A 139 -8.47 -24.76 -1.44
N THR A 140 -9.01 -24.59 -0.22
CA THR A 140 -9.36 -25.72 0.64
C THR A 140 -10.53 -26.52 0.07
N LYS A 141 -11.56 -25.85 -0.46
CA LYS A 141 -12.66 -26.53 -1.18
C LYS A 141 -12.14 -27.27 -2.41
N GLY A 142 -11.25 -26.65 -3.20
CA GLY A 142 -10.59 -27.29 -4.34
C GLY A 142 -9.84 -28.55 -3.93
N ARG A 143 -8.97 -28.44 -2.92
CA ARG A 143 -8.23 -29.58 -2.33
C ARG A 143 -9.17 -30.72 -1.91
N ASN A 144 -10.26 -30.41 -1.24
CA ASN A 144 -11.21 -31.41 -0.76
C ASN A 144 -11.91 -32.14 -1.91
N ASN A 145 -12.24 -31.45 -3.00
CA ASN A 145 -12.82 -32.09 -4.20
C ASN A 145 -11.81 -33.03 -4.87
N PHE A 146 -10.55 -32.62 -5.02
CA PHE A 146 -9.50 -33.50 -5.56
C PHE A 146 -9.31 -34.75 -4.68
N ARG A 147 -9.27 -34.59 -3.36
CA ARG A 147 -9.15 -35.72 -2.42
C ARG A 147 -10.37 -36.64 -2.44
N HIS A 148 -11.57 -36.08 -2.60
CA HIS A 148 -12.80 -36.86 -2.74
C HIS A 148 -12.80 -37.71 -4.03
N ASN A 149 -12.15 -37.25 -5.09
CA ASN A 149 -11.97 -37.98 -6.34
C ASN A 149 -10.79 -38.97 -6.32
N GLY A 150 -10.22 -39.26 -5.14
CA GLY A 150 -9.08 -40.18 -5.00
C GLY A 150 -7.73 -39.60 -5.43
N GLN A 151 -7.66 -38.30 -5.74
CA GLN A 151 -6.43 -37.63 -6.17
C GLN A 151 -5.70 -37.01 -4.98
N SER A 152 -4.38 -37.18 -4.91
CA SER A 152 -3.58 -36.57 -3.85
C SER A 152 -3.51 -35.05 -4.04
N ALA A 153 -3.97 -34.29 -3.05
CA ALA A 153 -3.94 -32.82 -3.09
C ALA A 153 -3.50 -32.18 -1.77
N HIS A 154 -2.60 -31.21 -1.90
CA HIS A 154 -1.91 -30.50 -0.84
C HIS A 154 -1.96 -28.99 -1.07
N VAL A 155 -2.12 -28.24 0.01
CA VAL A 155 -2.08 -26.77 -0.04
C VAL A 155 -0.66 -26.31 0.26
N GLY A 156 -0.16 -25.31 -0.46
CA GLY A 156 1.20 -24.80 -0.29
C GLY A 156 1.32 -23.96 0.99
N SER A 157 2.14 -24.42 1.93
CA SER A 157 2.33 -23.76 3.23
C SER A 157 2.96 -22.37 3.12
N TYR A 158 3.88 -22.17 2.17
CA TYR A 158 4.61 -20.91 2.01
C TYR A 158 3.72 -19.77 1.53
N ALA A 159 2.94 -19.96 0.45
CA ALA A 159 2.11 -18.88 -0.10
C ALA A 159 1.02 -18.43 0.87
N PHE A 160 0.35 -19.39 1.54
CA PHE A 160 -0.62 -19.08 2.58
C PHE A 160 0.03 -18.47 3.82
N GLY A 161 1.22 -18.93 4.20
CA GLY A 161 2.00 -18.32 5.29
C GLY A 161 2.30 -16.85 5.03
N PHE A 162 2.78 -16.50 3.84
CA PHE A 162 3.04 -15.10 3.48
C PHE A 162 1.77 -14.28 3.40
N GLN A 163 0.65 -14.85 2.93
CA GLN A 163 -0.62 -14.12 2.84
C GLN A 163 -1.16 -13.75 4.22
N TRP A 164 -1.12 -14.69 5.17
CA TRP A 164 -1.53 -14.43 6.55
C TRP A 164 -0.51 -13.55 7.31
N ALA A 165 0.79 -13.70 7.04
CA ALA A 165 1.81 -12.80 7.58
C ALA A 165 1.57 -11.35 7.13
N ALA A 166 1.31 -11.13 5.84
CA ALA A 166 0.99 -9.82 5.31
C ALA A 166 -0.28 -9.22 5.95
N PHE A 167 -1.33 -10.04 6.14
CA PHE A 167 -2.52 -9.62 6.89
C PHE A 167 -2.17 -9.16 8.31
N THR A 168 -1.36 -9.92 9.05
CA THR A 168 -0.96 -9.54 10.42
C THR A 168 -0.12 -8.26 10.45
N CYS A 169 0.79 -8.09 9.49
CA CYS A 169 1.60 -6.88 9.36
C CYS A 169 0.72 -5.66 9.07
N PHE A 170 -0.25 -5.77 8.16
CA PHE A 170 -1.18 -4.68 7.87
C PHE A 170 -2.10 -4.39 9.06
N PHE A 171 -2.62 -5.42 9.74
CA PHE A 171 -3.45 -5.23 10.93
C PHE A 171 -2.71 -4.49 12.04
N LEU A 172 -1.48 -4.91 12.36
CA LEU A 172 -0.64 -4.26 13.37
C LEU A 172 -0.25 -2.84 12.94
N ALA A 173 0.05 -2.62 11.66
CA ALA A 173 0.29 -1.28 11.12
C ALA A 173 -0.94 -0.38 11.30
N THR A 174 -2.15 -0.86 10.97
CA THR A 174 -3.39 -0.10 11.17
C THR A 174 -3.61 0.27 12.65
N ILE A 175 -3.37 -0.67 13.57
CA ILE A 175 -3.47 -0.40 15.02
C ILE A 175 -2.48 0.70 15.43
N PHE A 176 -1.21 0.58 15.05
CA PHE A 176 -0.19 1.56 15.41
C PHE A 176 -0.45 2.93 14.78
N LEU A 177 -1.01 3.00 13.57
CA LEU A 177 -1.44 4.26 12.93
C LEU A 177 -2.64 4.89 13.66
N CYS A 178 -3.64 4.09 14.04
CA CYS A 178 -4.80 4.59 14.78
C CYS A 178 -4.40 5.13 16.16
N ILE A 179 -3.50 4.46 16.88
CA ILE A 179 -2.99 4.91 18.18
C ILE A 179 -2.09 6.15 18.02
N GLY A 180 -1.25 6.18 16.98
CA GLY A 180 -0.40 7.32 16.66
C GLY A 180 -1.17 8.58 16.22
N GLY A 181 -2.29 8.40 15.52
CA GLY A 181 -3.14 9.47 14.99
C GLY A 181 -4.20 10.01 15.94
N SER A 182 -4.81 9.15 16.77
CA SER A 182 -5.87 9.54 17.73
C SER A 182 -5.37 10.42 18.89
N SER A 183 -4.07 10.42 19.19
CA SER A 183 -3.46 11.26 20.23
C SER A 183 -3.09 12.69 19.75
N GLY A 184 -3.88 13.21 18.80
CA GLY A 184 -3.58 14.38 17.97
C GLY A 184 -4.67 15.45 17.93
N ARG A 185 -5.21 15.88 19.08
CA ARG A 185 -5.78 17.24 19.20
C ARG A 185 -5.53 17.81 20.60
N GLN A 186 -4.27 17.97 20.96
CA GLN A 186 -3.91 19.00 21.93
C GLN A 186 -3.73 20.29 21.15
N THR A 187 -4.80 21.08 21.04
CA THR A 187 -4.71 22.50 20.72
C THR A 187 -3.86 23.14 21.82
N LYS A 188 -2.54 23.13 21.67
CA LYS A 188 -1.70 24.02 22.47
C LYS A 188 -1.96 25.42 21.92
N VAL A 189 -2.97 26.09 22.48
CA VAL A 189 -2.97 27.54 22.60
C VAL A 189 -1.63 27.89 23.22
N GLN A 190 -0.74 28.45 22.42
CA GLN A 190 0.63 28.76 22.82
C GLN A 190 0.58 30.02 23.70
N SER A 191 0.22 29.84 24.97
CA SER A 191 0.45 30.85 25.99
C SER A 191 1.93 30.87 26.36
N SER A 192 2.60 31.92 25.85
CA SER A 192 3.72 32.65 26.44
C SER A 192 5.07 31.95 26.72
N ALA A 193 6.10 32.36 25.98
CA ALA A 193 7.27 33.05 26.54
C ALA A 193 7.98 33.86 25.43
N PRO A 194 8.38 35.12 25.67
CA PRO A 194 8.93 35.99 24.65
C PRO A 194 10.33 35.50 24.26
N ARG A 195 10.55 35.24 22.96
CA ARG A 195 11.89 35.08 22.39
C ARG A 195 12.69 36.34 22.70
N LYS A 196 13.80 36.21 23.44
CA LYS A 196 14.84 37.24 23.53
C LYS A 196 15.40 37.46 22.13
N SER A 197 14.87 38.46 21.44
CA SER A 197 15.45 39.03 20.24
C SER A 197 16.78 39.68 20.62
N PHE A 198 17.87 39.21 19.99
CA PHE A 198 19.24 39.71 20.18
C PHE A 198 19.49 41.06 19.48
N PHE A 199 18.46 41.67 18.88
CA PHE A 199 18.54 43.00 18.30
C PHE A 199 17.55 43.94 18.98
N ARG A 200 17.97 44.50 20.12
CA ARG A 200 17.26 45.60 20.79
C ARG A 200 17.75 46.92 20.23
N VAL A 201 17.14 47.37 19.13
CA VAL A 201 17.19 48.78 18.74
C VAL A 201 16.54 49.58 19.87
N LYS A 202 17.33 50.37 20.61
CA LYS A 202 16.82 51.36 21.57
C LYS A 202 16.07 52.44 20.79
N ARG A 203 14.75 52.28 20.61
CA ARG A 203 13.89 53.44 20.30
C ARG A 203 13.78 54.27 21.57
N SER A 204 14.41 55.44 21.54
CA SER A 204 14.25 56.49 22.55
C SER A 204 12.77 56.90 22.61
N LYS A 205 12.17 56.82 23.80
CA LYS A 205 10.84 57.39 24.06
C LYS A 205 11.01 58.91 24.14
N SER A 206 10.53 59.64 23.13
CA SER A 206 10.33 61.08 23.25
C SER A 206 9.04 61.34 24.02
N THR A 207 9.17 61.92 25.20
CA THR A 207 8.07 62.53 25.95
C THR A 207 7.59 63.75 25.16
N ARG A 208 6.35 63.74 24.68
CA ARG A 208 5.67 64.98 24.29
C ARG A 208 4.28 64.99 24.92
N SER A 209 4.18 65.76 25.99
CA SER A 209 2.93 66.23 26.58
C SER A 209 2.31 67.32 25.69
N ARG A 210 1.06 67.68 26.03
CA ARG A 210 0.10 68.60 25.38
C ARG A 210 -0.89 67.85 24.47
N GLY A 211 -2.19 67.91 24.66
CA GLY A 211 -3.03 68.78 25.49
C GLY A 211 -4.40 68.79 24.82
N SER A 212 -5.45 68.58 25.59
CA SER A 212 -6.85 68.63 25.20
C SER A 212 -7.24 70.01 24.65
N PHE A 213 -8.02 70.08 23.57
CA PHE A 213 -9.08 71.09 23.40
C PHE A 213 -10.12 70.61 22.39
N ILE A 214 -11.35 70.48 22.87
CA ILE A 214 -12.59 70.50 22.10
C ILE A 214 -13.12 71.93 22.27
N ASP A 215 -13.36 72.63 21.16
CA ASP A 215 -14.39 73.66 20.95
C ASP A 215 -14.27 74.06 19.46
N GLY A 216 -15.32 74.19 18.65
CA GLY A 216 -16.59 74.85 18.96
C GLY A 216 -16.63 76.15 18.17
N THR A 217 -16.88 76.08 16.85
CA THR A 217 -17.14 77.28 16.03
C THR A 217 -18.31 77.03 15.08
N ASN A 218 -19.51 77.35 15.56
CA ASN A 218 -20.58 77.90 14.73
C ASN A 218 -20.30 79.40 14.54
N LYS A 219 -20.28 79.90 13.30
CA LYS A 219 -20.74 81.25 12.91
C LYS A 219 -21.17 81.29 11.44
N GLU A 220 -22.49 81.37 11.28
CA GLU A 220 -23.34 82.13 10.33
C GLU A 220 -22.73 83.15 9.33
N TYR A 221 -23.45 83.34 8.21
CA TYR A 221 -23.44 84.43 7.19
C TYR A 221 -22.10 84.66 6.44
N SER A 222 -22.05 84.69 5.10
CA SER A 222 -22.94 85.36 4.15
C SER A 222 -22.76 84.84 2.72
#